data_AF-A0A2N0QYN8-F1
#
_entry.id   AF-A0A2N0QYN8-F1
#
_cell.length_a   1.000
_cell.length_b   1.000
_cell.length_c   1.000
_cell.angle_alpha   90.00
_cell.angle_beta   90.00
_cell.angle_gamma   90.00
#
_symmetry.space_group_name_H-M   'P 1'
#
loop_
_entity.id
_entity.type
_entity.pdbx_description
1 polymer ?
#
loop_
_entity_poly.entity_id
_entity_poly.type
_entity_poly.pdbx_seq_one_letter_code
_entity_poly.pdbx_strand_id
1 'polypeptide(L)'
;MGESTRTDLNEIIKTAIWKPDKDNKPVQRFMSRMRDRHTREEADAKRLIKKGLTPKPYLYEIPEPGERFEYAVVENDSSQKVGDKMEYPEVARRLDKKIDINSLVEKVHFG
;
A
#
# COMPACT_ATOMS: atom_id res chain seq x y z
N MET A 1 27.55 -14.01 1.08
CA MET A 1 26.94 -12.74 1.51
C MET A 1 26.16 -12.24 0.32
N GLY A 2 24.88 -12.61 0.22
CA GLY A 2 24.07 -12.44 -0.99
C GLY A 2 23.38 -11.09 -1.02
N GLU A 3 23.57 -10.36 -2.11
CA GLU A 3 22.92 -9.09 -2.44
C GLU A 3 21.44 -9.34 -2.79
N SER A 4 20.62 -9.69 -1.81
CA SER A 4 19.18 -9.95 -1.97
C SER A 4 18.36 -8.81 -1.36
N THR A 5 18.52 -7.56 -1.82
CA THR A 5 17.89 -6.42 -1.11
C THR A 5 17.27 -5.33 -1.97
N ARG A 6 17.27 -5.44 -3.31
CA ARG A 6 16.66 -4.40 -4.15
C ARG A 6 15.95 -4.92 -5.39
N THR A 7 16.48 -5.96 -6.03
CA THR A 7 15.92 -6.51 -7.27
C THR A 7 14.60 -7.25 -7.01
N ASP A 8 14.53 -8.07 -5.96
CA ASP A 8 13.30 -8.78 -5.56
C ASP A 8 12.14 -7.85 -5.22
N LEU A 9 12.41 -6.68 -4.60
CA LEU A 9 11.35 -5.72 -4.24
C LEU A 9 10.67 -5.13 -5.48
N ASN A 10 11.42 -4.79 -6.52
CA ASN A 10 10.85 -4.27 -7.76
C ASN A 10 10.02 -5.32 -8.50
N GLU A 11 10.33 -6.61 -8.37
CA GLU A 11 9.50 -7.69 -8.92
C GLU A 11 8.17 -7.86 -8.15
N ILE A 12 8.13 -7.44 -6.88
CA ILE A 12 6.93 -7.53 -6.04
C ILE A 12 6.08 -6.24 -6.11
N ILE A 13 6.69 -5.10 -6.41
CA ILE A 13 5.98 -3.84 -6.62
C ILE A 13 5.18 -3.92 -7.92
N LYS A 14 3.87 -3.79 -7.79
CA LYS A 14 2.93 -3.78 -8.90
C LYS A 14 2.41 -2.37 -9.12
N THR A 15 2.18 -2.00 -10.36
CA THR A 15 1.55 -0.73 -10.71
C THR A 15 0.09 -0.98 -11.11
N ALA A 16 -0.82 -0.15 -10.59
CA ALA A 16 -2.21 -0.13 -11.02
C ALA A 16 -2.61 1.30 -11.41
N ILE A 17 -3.59 1.42 -12.29
CA ILE A 17 -4.26 2.69 -12.57
C ILE A 17 -5.47 2.77 -11.65
N TRP A 18 -5.58 3.85 -10.87
CA TRP A 18 -6.74 4.10 -10.05
C TRP A 18 -7.94 4.45 -10.93
N LYS A 19 -9.01 3.64 -10.87
CA LYS A 19 -10.25 3.89 -11.60
C LYS A 19 -11.43 3.58 -10.68
N PRO A 20 -12.11 4.59 -10.11
CA PRO A 20 -13.21 4.35 -9.17
C PRO A 20 -14.39 3.61 -9.84
N ASP A 21 -14.62 3.87 -11.13
CA ASP A 21 -15.73 3.29 -11.92
C ASP A 21 -15.52 1.83 -12.36
N LYS A 22 -14.35 1.23 -12.12
CA LYS A 22 -14.08 -0.17 -12.48
C LYS A 22 -14.34 -1.09 -11.29
N ASP A 23 -14.93 -2.26 -11.53
CA ASP A 23 -15.14 -3.33 -10.51
C ASP A 23 -13.82 -4.05 -10.15
N ASN A 24 -12.81 -3.29 -9.74
CA ASN A 24 -11.58 -3.84 -9.18
C ASN A 24 -11.70 -3.82 -7.65
N LYS A 25 -12.44 -4.79 -7.11
CA LYS A 25 -12.73 -4.89 -5.66
C LYS A 25 -11.47 -4.82 -4.79
N PRO A 26 -10.34 -5.48 -5.11
CA PRO A 26 -9.09 -5.32 -4.37
C PRO A 26 -8.59 -3.87 -4.31
N VAL A 27 -8.51 -3.19 -5.47
CA VAL A 27 -8.01 -1.81 -5.56
C VAL A 27 -8.98 -0.82 -4.90
N GLN A 28 -10.29 -0.99 -5.07
CA GLN A 28 -11.28 -0.16 -4.38
C GLN A 28 -11.16 -0.28 -2.86
N ARG A 29 -10.95 -1.51 -2.36
CA ARG A 29 -10.79 -1.73 -0.92
C ARG A 29 -9.48 -1.16 -0.39
N PHE A 30 -8.40 -1.31 -1.15
CA PHE A 30 -7.12 -0.67 -0.87
C PHE A 30 -7.28 0.85 -0.78
N MET A 31 -7.89 1.50 -1.78
CA MET A 31 -8.10 2.95 -1.78
C MET A 31 -9.00 3.42 -0.65
N SER A 32 -10.07 2.67 -0.35
CA SER A 32 -10.94 2.98 0.80
C SER A 32 -10.14 2.98 2.10
N ARG A 33 -9.22 2.03 2.28
CA ARG A 33 -8.34 1.97 3.44
C ARG A 33 -7.33 3.11 3.47
N MET A 34 -6.71 3.43 2.34
CA MET A 34 -5.74 4.54 2.29
C MET A 34 -6.42 5.86 2.60
N ARG A 35 -7.63 6.09 2.08
CA ARG A 35 -8.43 7.28 2.40
C ARG A 35 -8.78 7.40 3.88
N ASP A 36 -9.19 6.30 4.52
CA ASP A 36 -9.44 6.30 5.97
C ASP A 36 -8.19 6.70 6.76
N ARG A 37 -7.03 6.12 6.42
CA ARG A 37 -5.75 6.45 7.06
C ARG A 37 -5.34 7.89 6.82
N HIS A 38 -5.43 8.37 5.58
CA HIS A 38 -5.13 9.77 5.23
C HIS A 38 -6.02 10.73 6.02
N THR A 39 -7.33 10.46 6.12
CA THR A 39 -8.27 11.30 6.87
C THR A 39 -7.88 11.39 8.36
N ARG A 40 -7.37 10.29 8.95
CA ARG A 40 -6.85 10.30 10.32
C ARG A 40 -5.56 11.11 10.43
N GLU A 41 -4.64 11.00 9.47
CA GLU A 41 -3.42 11.80 9.44
C GLU A 41 -3.73 13.28 9.29
N GLU A 42 -4.68 13.67 8.43
CA GLU A 42 -5.15 15.05 8.29
C GLU A 42 -5.74 15.58 9.60
N ALA A 43 -6.56 14.77 10.29
CA ALA A 43 -7.15 15.15 11.56
C ALA A 43 -6.08 15.35 12.66
N ASP A 44 -5.06 14.50 12.71
CA ASP A 44 -3.94 14.65 13.62
C ASP A 44 -3.08 15.88 13.27
N ALA A 45 -2.78 16.08 11.98
CA ALA A 45 -2.04 17.23 11.49
C ALA A 45 -2.75 18.55 11.84
N LYS A 46 -4.06 18.64 11.61
CA LYS A 46 -4.89 19.79 12.02
C LYS A 46 -4.81 20.02 13.53
N ARG A 47 -4.77 18.94 14.33
CA ARG A 47 -4.64 19.03 15.79
C ARG A 47 -3.25 19.50 16.23
N LEU A 48 -2.19 19.11 15.53
CA LEU A 48 -0.82 19.57 15.77
C LEU A 48 -0.64 21.04 15.41
N ILE A 49 -1.13 21.46 14.24
CA ILE A 49 -1.10 22.86 13.80
C ILE A 49 -1.81 23.76 14.81
N LYS A 50 -2.98 23.33 15.32
CA LYS A 50 -3.70 24.07 16.37
C LYS A 50 -2.89 24.25 17.66
N LYS A 51 -1.94 23.35 17.94
CA LYS A 51 -1.00 23.44 19.08
C LYS A 51 0.29 24.21 18.75
N GLY A 52 0.41 24.78 17.55
CA GLY A 52 1.63 25.44 17.08
C GLY A 52 2.77 24.48 16.74
N LEU A 53 2.47 23.19 16.53
CA LEU A 53 3.45 22.17 16.17
C LEU A 53 3.43 21.91 14.65
N THR A 54 4.59 21.63 14.08
CA THR A 54 4.71 21.24 12.67
C THR A 54 4.28 19.78 12.50
N PRO A 55 3.24 19.49 11.69
CA PRO A 55 2.85 18.12 11.40
C PRO A 55 3.89 17.42 10.52
N LYS A 56 3.97 16.10 10.66
CA LYS A 56 4.77 15.27 9.75
C LYS A 56 4.10 15.20 8.38
N PRO A 57 4.87 15.00 7.29
CA PRO A 57 4.28 14.72 5.98
C PRO A 57 3.43 13.44 6.04
N TYR A 58 2.34 13.44 5.29
CA TYR A 58 1.42 12.31 5.22
C TYR A 58 2.10 11.08 4.65
N LEU A 59 1.83 9.92 5.25
CA LEU A 59 2.35 8.64 4.78
C LEU A 59 1.48 8.03 3.69
N TYR A 60 0.17 8.32 3.71
CA TYR A 60 -0.79 7.73 2.79
C TYR A 60 -1.30 8.78 1.82
N GLU A 61 -0.65 8.93 0.67
CA GLU A 61 -1.15 9.78 -0.40
C GLU A 61 -2.28 9.07 -1.18
N ILE A 62 -3.28 9.84 -1.60
CA ILE A 62 -4.44 9.32 -2.34
C ILE A 62 -4.28 9.75 -3.80
N PRO A 63 -4.03 8.80 -4.72
CA PRO A 63 -3.84 9.16 -6.12
C PRO A 63 -5.17 9.59 -6.76
N GLU A 64 -5.07 10.43 -7.77
CA GLU A 64 -6.24 10.93 -8.50
C GLU A 64 -6.86 9.85 -9.40
N PRO A 65 -8.18 9.87 -9.66
CA PRO A 65 -8.79 8.99 -10.65
C PRO A 65 -8.10 9.10 -12.01
N GLY A 66 -7.56 8.00 -12.52
CA GLY A 66 -6.77 7.94 -13.75
C GLY A 66 -5.27 7.91 -13.53
N GLU A 67 -4.80 8.20 -12.31
CA GLU A 67 -3.38 8.18 -11.95
C GLU A 67 -2.87 6.74 -11.74
N ARG A 68 -1.57 6.54 -12.02
CA ARG A 68 -0.88 5.28 -11.74
C ARG A 68 -0.30 5.34 -10.34
N PHE A 69 -0.51 4.27 -9.58
CA PHE A 69 0.10 4.11 -8.27
C PHE A 69 0.76 2.75 -8.15
N GLU A 70 1.79 2.70 -7.31
CA GLU A 70 2.54 1.49 -7.00
C GLU A 70 2.04 0.88 -5.69
N TYR A 71 1.96 -0.44 -5.62
CA TYR A 71 1.59 -1.16 -4.42
C TYR A 71 2.40 -2.45 -4.31
N ALA A 72 2.66 -2.88 -3.08
CA ALA A 72 3.20 -4.19 -2.77
C ALA A 72 2.17 -4.98 -1.94
N VAL A 73 2.26 -6.30 -2.00
CA VAL A 73 1.45 -7.18 -1.14
C VAL A 73 2.28 -7.48 0.10
N VAL A 74 1.84 -7.02 1.27
CA VAL A 74 2.46 -7.29 2.57
C VAL A 74 1.87 -8.54 3.21
N GLU A 75 2.67 -9.18 4.06
CA GLU A 75 2.22 -10.26 4.93
C GLU A 75 1.17 -9.68 5.89
N ASN A 76 -0.01 -10.30 5.90
CA ASN A 76 -1.10 -9.89 6.77
C ASN A 76 -1.97 -11.11 7.08
N ASP A 77 -1.74 -11.71 8.24
CA ASP A 77 -2.47 -12.88 8.74
C ASP A 77 -3.94 -12.57 9.08
N SER A 78 -4.30 -11.30 9.21
CA SER A 78 -5.67 -10.90 9.57
C SER A 78 -6.67 -10.97 8.41
N SER A 79 -6.22 -11.11 7.16
CA SER A 79 -7.13 -11.19 6.01
C SER A 79 -6.53 -11.93 4.82
N GLN A 80 -7.33 -12.82 4.22
CA GLN A 80 -6.98 -13.50 2.97
C GLN A 80 -7.22 -12.63 1.72
N LYS A 81 -7.91 -11.49 1.85
CA LYS A 81 -8.27 -10.66 0.69
C LYS A 81 -7.08 -9.78 0.29
N VAL A 82 -6.65 -9.90 -0.97
CA VAL A 82 -5.48 -9.17 -1.53
C VAL A 82 -5.55 -7.66 -1.26
N GLY A 83 -6.72 -7.03 -1.38
CA GLY A 83 -6.89 -5.59 -1.10
C GLY A 83 -6.53 -5.17 0.33
N ASP A 84 -6.64 -6.07 1.32
CA ASP A 84 -6.21 -5.80 2.70
C ASP A 84 -4.72 -6.05 2.92
N LYS A 85 -4.11 -6.84 2.05
CA LYS A 85 -2.66 -7.11 2.02
C LYS A 85 -1.91 -6.06 1.20
N MET A 86 -2.59 -5.27 0.38
CA MET A 86 -1.96 -4.21 -0.40
C MET A 86 -1.49 -3.05 0.51
N GLU A 87 -0.27 -2.57 0.27
CA GLU A 87 0.34 -1.42 0.96
C GLU A 87 1.22 -0.63 -0.02
N TYR A 88 1.39 0.67 0.20
CA TYR A 88 2.38 1.43 -0.57
C TYR A 88 3.80 0.95 -0.24
N PRO A 89 4.67 0.75 -1.24
CA PRO A 89 6.02 0.24 -1.00
C PRO A 89 6.84 1.16 -0.08
N GLU A 90 6.68 2.47 -0.21
CA GLU A 90 7.33 3.43 0.68
C GLU A 90 6.84 3.28 2.13
N VAL A 91 5.53 3.11 2.33
CA VAL A 91 4.95 2.90 3.67
C VAL A 91 5.41 1.57 4.26
N ALA A 92 5.43 0.51 3.46
CA ALA A 92 5.90 -0.80 3.90
C ALA A 92 7.35 -0.72 4.38
N ARG A 93 8.22 -0.02 3.65
CA ARG A 93 9.62 0.22 4.05
C ARG A 93 9.74 1.07 5.31
N ARG A 94 8.92 2.11 5.46
CA ARG A 94 8.94 2.98 6.66
C ARG A 94 8.43 2.27 7.92
N LEU A 95 7.52 1.31 7.76
CA LEU A 95 6.90 0.58 8.86
C LEU A 95 7.52 -0.82 9.09
N ASP A 96 8.63 -1.13 8.41
CA ASP A 96 9.31 -2.44 8.46
C ASP A 96 8.34 -3.62 8.22
N LYS A 97 7.38 -3.43 7.30
CA LYS A 97 6.40 -4.47 6.99
C LYS A 97 7.03 -5.52 6.11
N LYS A 98 6.88 -6.78 6.51
CA LYS A 98 7.30 -7.93 5.72
C LYS A 98 6.44 -8.05 4.46
N ILE A 99 7.08 -8.12 3.31
CA ILE A 99 6.42 -8.31 2.02
C ILE A 99 6.05 -9.80 1.86
N ASP A 100 4.83 -10.09 1.42
CA ASP A 100 4.38 -11.44 1.12
C ASP A 100 4.90 -11.85 -0.26
N ILE A 101 6.05 -12.53 -0.27
CA ILE A 101 6.71 -13.02 -1.49
C ILE A 101 5.99 -14.29 -2.02
N ASN A 102 5.30 -15.04 -1.14
CA ASN A 102 4.66 -16.32 -1.45
C ASN A 102 3.40 -16.19 -2.31
N SER A 103 2.68 -15.08 -2.23
CA SER A 103 1.51 -14.75 -3.08
C SER A 103 1.81 -14.71 -4.59
N LEU A 104 3.08 -14.72 -4.99
CA LEU A 104 3.50 -14.82 -6.40
C LEU A 104 3.59 -16.28 -6.92
N VAL A 105 3.75 -17.27 -6.05
CA VAL A 105 4.17 -18.63 -6.44
C VAL A 105 3.01 -19.61 -6.64
N GLU A 106 1.79 -19.33 -6.18
CA GLU A 106 0.64 -20.24 -6.33
C GLU A 106 -0.02 -20.26 -7.75
N LYS A 107 0.65 -19.73 -8.78
CA LYS A 107 0.21 -19.86 -10.19
C LYS A 107 1.16 -20.64 -11.09
N VAL A 108 1.97 -21.53 -10.52
CA VAL A 108 2.64 -22.57 -11.30
C VAL A 108 2.15 -23.94 -10.84
N HIS A 109 0.88 -24.23 -11.12
CA HIS A 109 0.44 -25.62 -11.24
C HIS A 109 1.05 -26.13 -12.56
N PHE A 110 2.17 -26.85 -12.48
CA PHE A 110 2.57 -27.73 -13.56
C PHE A 110 1.51 -28.84 -13.64
N GLY A 111 0.80 -28.89 -14.77
CA GLY A 111 -0.02 -30.04 -15.15
C GLY A 111 0.83 -31.24 -15.53
#